data_AF-A0A529T5T9-F1
#
_entry.id   AF-A0A529T5T9-F1
#
_cell.length_a   1.000
_cell.length_b   1.000
_cell.length_c   1.000
_cell.angle_alpha   90.00
_cell.angle_beta   90.00
_cell.angle_gamma   90.00
#
_symmetry.space_group_name_H-M   'P 1'
#
loop_
_entity.id
_entity.type
_entity.pdbx_description
1 polymer ?
#
loop_
_entity_poly.entity_id
_entity_poly.type
_entity_poly.pdbx_seq_one_letter_code
_entity_poly.pdbx_strand_id
1 'polypeptide(L)'
;TEVAIDDRREAELAKLGLMPILHRKNTDLAAFIGAHSLQDDETRAGRLVDPDAQSNERLSANLPYLFPVSRFAHYLKAIARDKIGSFKERTDMEIWLTEWINRYVLANPAFADDKARAK
;
A
#
# COMPACT_ATOMS: atom_id res chain seq x y z
N THR A 1 2.26 26.55 4.07
CA THR A 1 3.51 25.98 3.48
C THR A 1 4.38 27.13 3.02
N GLU A 2 5.69 26.94 2.93
CA GLU A 2 6.62 28.02 2.52
C GLU A 2 6.33 28.52 1.10
N VAL A 3 5.87 27.62 0.22
CA VAL A 3 5.50 27.94 -1.16
C VAL A 3 4.15 27.32 -1.48
N ALA A 4 3.34 28.01 -2.29
CA ALA A 4 2.13 27.44 -2.89
C ALA A 4 2.54 26.58 -4.10
N ILE A 5 2.20 25.29 -4.05
CA ILE A 5 2.46 24.32 -5.10
C ILE A 5 1.19 24.20 -5.95
N ASP A 6 1.31 24.34 -7.27
CA ASP A 6 0.24 24.09 -8.23
C ASP A 6 0.15 22.60 -8.57
N ASP A 7 -1.00 22.15 -9.06
CA ASP A 7 -1.25 20.74 -9.38
C ASP A 7 -0.23 20.18 -10.38
N ARG A 8 0.32 21.02 -11.28
CA ARG A 8 1.38 20.60 -12.20
C ARG A 8 2.69 20.30 -11.49
N ARG A 9 3.16 21.18 -10.59
CA ARG A 9 4.39 20.91 -9.81
C ARG A 9 4.18 19.77 -8.83
N GLU A 10 2.99 19.62 -8.29
CA GLU A 10 2.63 18.46 -7.47
C GLU A 10 2.89 17.17 -8.23
N ALA A 11 2.34 17.05 -9.45
CA ALA A 11 2.53 15.87 -10.29
C ALA A 11 4.00 15.65 -10.68
N GLU A 12 4.74 16.72 -10.98
CA GLU A 12 6.19 16.66 -11.26
C GLU A 12 6.98 16.13 -10.03
N LEU A 13 6.64 16.60 -8.82
CA LEU A 13 7.27 16.15 -7.57
C LEU A 13 6.88 14.72 -7.22
N ALA A 14 5.61 14.34 -7.42
CA ALA A 14 5.12 12.99 -7.20
C ALA A 14 5.82 11.98 -8.12
N LYS A 15 6.04 12.35 -9.40
CA LYS A 15 6.82 11.54 -10.36
C LYS A 15 8.28 11.35 -9.94
N LEU A 16 8.85 12.28 -9.17
CA LEU A 16 10.19 12.15 -8.57
C LEU A 16 10.18 11.35 -7.25
N GLY A 17 9.04 10.77 -6.85
CA GLY A 17 8.90 10.02 -5.61
C GLY A 17 8.83 10.88 -4.35
N LEU A 18 8.52 12.17 -4.49
CA LEU A 18 8.36 13.10 -3.37
C LEU A 18 6.90 13.18 -2.93
N MET A 19 6.69 13.57 -1.67
CA MET A 19 5.37 13.81 -1.08
C MET A 19 5.20 15.28 -0.73
N PRO A 20 4.81 16.14 -1.69
CA PRO A 20 4.57 17.54 -1.42
C PRO A 20 3.32 17.73 -0.53
N ILE A 21 3.41 18.66 0.41
CA ILE A 21 2.25 19.13 1.17
C ILE A 21 1.67 20.37 0.46
N LEU A 22 0.40 20.30 0.04
CA LEU A 22 -0.27 21.39 -0.66
C LEU A 22 -1.11 22.18 0.31
N HIS A 23 -0.96 23.50 0.28
CA HIS A 23 -1.80 24.41 1.06
C HIS A 23 -2.97 24.90 0.22
N ARG A 24 -4.18 24.77 0.74
CA ARG A 24 -5.39 25.27 0.08
C ARG A 24 -5.51 26.78 0.30
N LYS A 25 -5.47 27.53 -0.82
CA LYS A 25 -5.57 29.00 -0.81
C LYS A 25 -6.79 29.48 -0.01
N ASN A 26 -6.59 30.54 0.78
CA ASN A 26 -7.62 31.18 1.61
C ASN A 26 -8.21 30.30 2.71
N THR A 27 -7.54 29.21 3.08
CA THR A 27 -7.90 28.36 4.22
C THR A 27 -6.63 28.02 5.00
N ASP A 28 -6.76 27.56 6.23
CA ASP A 28 -5.65 27.02 7.05
C ASP A 28 -5.34 25.55 6.74
N LEU A 29 -6.02 24.96 5.76
CA LEU A 29 -5.91 23.54 5.41
C LEU A 29 -4.71 23.26 4.51
N ALA A 30 -4.11 22.08 4.72
CA ALA A 30 -3.13 21.49 3.83
C ALA A 30 -3.38 19.99 3.68
N ALA A 31 -3.01 19.42 2.54
CA ALA A 31 -3.24 18.01 2.22
C ALA A 31 -2.06 17.41 1.45
N PHE A 32 -1.89 16.10 1.58
CA PHE A 32 -1.13 15.28 0.64
C PHE A 32 -2.10 14.76 -0.41
N ILE A 33 -1.79 14.97 -1.69
CA ILE A 33 -2.62 14.45 -2.79
C ILE A 33 -2.30 12.97 -3.04
N GLY A 34 -1.01 12.63 -3.03
CA GLY A 34 -0.51 11.28 -3.14
C GLY A 34 0.60 10.98 -2.14
N ALA A 35 0.90 9.69 -1.98
CA ALA A 35 1.98 9.21 -1.12
C ALA A 35 2.82 8.18 -1.88
N HIS A 36 3.86 8.67 -2.55
CA HIS A 36 4.82 7.87 -3.30
C HIS A 36 6.12 7.69 -2.49
N SER A 37 6.78 6.56 -2.69
CA SER A 37 8.14 6.34 -2.19
C SER A 37 9.18 6.89 -3.17
N LEU A 38 10.45 6.95 -2.73
CA LEU A 38 11.58 7.34 -3.58
C LEU A 38 11.99 6.27 -4.62
N GLN A 39 11.25 5.17 -4.71
CA GLN A 39 11.50 4.15 -5.72
C GLN A 39 11.17 4.70 -7.11
N ASP A 40 12.14 4.65 -8.02
CA ASP A 40 11.93 4.97 -9.45
C ASP A 40 11.14 3.84 -10.12
N ASP A 41 9.81 3.92 -10.00
CA ASP A 41 8.87 2.92 -10.51
C ASP A 41 8.73 2.98 -12.03
N GLU A 42 8.84 4.17 -12.64
CA GLU A 42 8.81 4.31 -14.10
C GLU A 42 9.95 3.54 -14.77
N THR A 43 11.19 3.72 -14.30
CA THR A 43 12.33 3.01 -14.86
C THR A 43 12.26 1.51 -14.56
N ARG A 44 11.82 1.12 -13.35
CA ARG A 44 11.72 -0.29 -12.97
C ARG A 44 10.62 -1.01 -13.75
N ALA A 45 9.45 -0.40 -13.88
CA ALA A 45 8.35 -0.93 -14.69
C ALA A 45 8.75 -0.97 -16.18
N GLY A 46 9.41 0.05 -16.71
CA GLY A 46 9.82 0.10 -18.12
C GLY A 46 10.79 -1.00 -18.55
N ARG A 47 11.45 -1.69 -17.60
CA ARG A 47 12.30 -2.86 -17.88
C ARG A 47 11.51 -4.16 -18.04
N LEU A 48 10.24 -4.19 -17.60
CA LEU A 48 9.39 -5.36 -17.63
C LEU A 48 8.58 -5.40 -18.94
N VAL A 49 8.48 -6.58 -19.56
CA VAL A 49 7.70 -6.76 -20.79
C VAL A 49 6.23 -6.98 -20.49
N ASP A 50 5.92 -7.67 -19.39
CA ASP A 50 4.57 -8.02 -18.98
C ASP A 50 3.83 -6.83 -18.35
N PRO A 51 2.68 -6.40 -18.90
CA PRO A 51 1.87 -5.31 -18.35
C PRO A 51 1.42 -5.53 -16.91
N ASP A 52 1.18 -6.78 -16.50
CA ASP A 52 0.77 -7.10 -15.13
C ASP A 52 1.94 -6.90 -14.16
N ALA A 53 3.14 -7.32 -14.57
CA ALA A 53 4.37 -7.08 -13.82
C ALA A 53 4.68 -5.56 -13.72
N GLN A 54 4.47 -4.79 -14.79
CA GLN A 54 4.61 -3.33 -14.76
C GLN A 54 3.65 -2.68 -13.76
N SER A 55 2.40 -3.15 -13.73
CA SER A 55 1.37 -2.63 -12.81
C SER A 55 1.72 -2.95 -11.35
N ASN A 56 2.17 -4.17 -11.08
CA ASN A 56 2.63 -4.58 -9.75
C ASN A 56 3.83 -3.74 -9.28
N GLU A 57 4.75 -3.40 -10.18
CA GLU A 57 5.91 -2.57 -9.86
C GLU A 57 5.49 -1.15 -9.46
N ARG A 58 4.55 -0.54 -10.18
CA ARG A 58 3.97 0.77 -9.83
C ARG A 58 3.24 0.74 -8.50
N LEU A 59 2.47 -0.33 -8.22
CA LEU A 59 1.82 -0.51 -6.92
C LEU A 59 2.82 -0.60 -5.77
N SER A 60 3.98 -1.22 -5.98
CA SER A 60 5.01 -1.38 -4.95
C SER A 60 5.63 -0.06 -4.50
N ALA A 61 5.67 0.96 -5.37
CA ALA A 61 6.22 2.27 -5.05
C ALA A 61 5.24 3.17 -4.28
N ASN A 62 3.96 2.79 -4.19
CA ASN A 62 2.92 3.55 -3.51
C ASN A 62 2.83 3.16 -2.03
N LEU A 63 3.12 4.11 -1.14
CA LEU A 63 3.13 3.89 0.30
C LEU A 63 1.78 3.40 0.87
N PRO A 64 0.60 3.86 0.39
CA PRO A 64 -0.68 3.35 0.84
C PRO A 64 -0.86 1.84 0.63
N TYR A 65 -0.17 1.24 -0.35
CA TYR A 65 -0.16 -0.22 -0.54
C TYR A 65 0.97 -0.90 0.24
N LEU A 66 2.11 -0.22 0.41
CA LEU A 66 3.26 -0.75 1.16
C LEU A 66 2.99 -0.87 2.67
N PHE A 67 2.28 0.08 3.28
CA PHE A 67 2.01 0.06 4.72
C PHE A 67 1.15 -1.13 5.17
N PRO A 68 0.03 -1.48 4.50
CA PRO A 68 -0.72 -2.70 4.79
C PRO A 68 0.14 -3.96 4.68
N VAL A 69 0.92 -4.12 3.61
CA VAL A 69 1.82 -5.28 3.42
C VAL A 69 2.83 -5.37 4.56
N SER A 70 3.44 -4.25 4.95
CA SER A 70 4.36 -4.18 6.08
C SER A 70 3.68 -4.59 7.40
N ARG A 71 2.42 -4.18 7.61
CA ARG A 71 1.64 -4.56 8.79
C ARG A 71 1.32 -6.06 8.79
N PHE A 72 0.95 -6.63 7.65
CA PHE A 72 0.74 -8.08 7.53
C PHE A 72 2.03 -8.86 7.77
N ALA A 73 3.16 -8.38 7.28
CA ALA A 73 4.46 -8.99 7.57
C ALA A 73 4.77 -8.99 9.08
N HIS A 74 4.50 -7.88 9.78
CA HIS A 74 4.62 -7.81 11.25
C HIS A 74 3.70 -8.80 11.96
N TYR A 75 2.43 -8.90 11.54
CA TYR A 75 1.51 -9.87 12.12
C TYR A 75 1.97 -11.30 11.88
N LEU A 76 2.36 -11.63 10.65
CA LEU A 76 2.82 -12.95 10.27
C LEU A 76 4.04 -13.35 11.10
N LYS A 77 4.99 -12.43 11.31
CA LYS A 77 6.17 -12.67 12.16
C LYS A 77 5.80 -13.01 13.60
N ALA A 78 4.83 -12.29 14.19
CA ALA A 78 4.41 -12.52 15.57
C ALA A 78 3.63 -13.85 15.70
N ILE A 79 2.59 -14.05 14.88
CA ILE A 79 1.73 -15.24 14.99
C ILE A 79 2.46 -16.53 14.58
N ALA A 80 3.37 -16.47 13.59
CA ALA A 80 4.11 -17.65 13.16
C ALA A 80 5.12 -18.08 14.22
N ARG A 81 5.71 -17.13 14.97
CA ARG A 81 6.60 -17.43 16.09
C ARG A 81 5.89 -18.27 17.16
N ASP A 82 4.65 -17.92 17.48
CA ASP A 82 3.86 -18.65 18.48
C ASP A 82 3.42 -20.04 18.01
N LYS A 83 3.49 -20.32 16.70
CA LYS A 83 3.18 -21.64 16.12
C LYS A 83 4.38 -22.58 16.06
N ILE A 84 5.60 -22.09 16.29
CA ILE A 84 6.80 -22.93 16.32
C ILE A 84 6.69 -23.93 17.48
N GLY A 85 6.81 -25.22 17.17
CA GLY A 85 6.65 -26.32 18.14
C GLY A 85 5.24 -26.92 18.18
N SER A 86 4.28 -26.38 17.42
CA SER A 86 3.03 -27.09 17.14
C SER A 86 3.22 -28.13 16.02
N PHE A 87 2.65 -29.32 16.18
CA PHE A 87 2.63 -30.33 15.11
C PHE A 87 1.61 -29.90 14.06
N LYS A 88 2.09 -29.39 12.93
CA LYS A 88 1.26 -28.93 11.80
C LYS A 88 1.83 -29.50 10.51
N GLU A 89 1.00 -30.16 9.73
CA GLU A 89 1.35 -30.57 8.37
C GLU A 89 1.16 -29.41 7.38
N ARG A 90 1.61 -29.58 6.13
CA ARG A 90 1.44 -28.57 5.06
C ARG A 90 -0.01 -28.11 4.96
N THR A 91 -0.95 -29.05 4.93
CA THR A 91 -2.38 -28.78 4.75
C THR A 91 -2.94 -27.98 5.93
N ASP A 92 -2.50 -28.29 7.16
CA ASP A 92 -2.95 -27.54 8.33
C ASP A 92 -2.49 -26.08 8.30
N MET A 93 -1.29 -25.83 7.77
CA MET A 93 -0.74 -24.48 7.64
C MET A 93 -1.49 -23.67 6.58
N GLU A 94 -1.84 -24.30 5.46
CA GLU A 94 -2.63 -23.67 4.40
C GLU A 94 -4.01 -23.25 4.90
N ILE A 95 -4.72 -24.14 5.58
CA ILE A 95 -6.04 -23.84 6.17
C ILE A 95 -5.91 -22.71 7.19
N TRP A 96 -4.95 -22.80 8.11
CA TRP A 96 -4.79 -21.80 9.16
C TRP A 96 -4.44 -20.41 8.61
N LEU A 97 -3.54 -20.31 7.63
CA LEU A 97 -3.18 -19.04 7.01
C LEU A 97 -4.35 -18.46 6.21
N THR A 98 -5.10 -19.31 5.50
CA THR A 98 -6.29 -18.91 4.73
C THR A 98 -7.39 -18.37 5.65
N GLU A 99 -7.69 -19.06 6.74
CA GLU A 99 -8.63 -18.59 7.75
C GLU A 99 -8.16 -17.28 8.41
N TRP A 100 -6.86 -17.16 8.67
CA TRP A 100 -6.29 -15.97 9.28
C TRP A 100 -6.44 -14.72 8.37
N ILE A 101 -6.07 -14.83 7.09
CA ILE A 101 -6.08 -13.69 6.15
C ILE A 101 -7.49 -13.28 5.76
N ASN A 102 -8.43 -14.24 5.67
CA ASN A 102 -9.83 -13.96 5.34
C ASN A 102 -10.54 -13.03 6.34
N ARG A 103 -9.99 -12.87 7.56
CA ARG A 103 -10.50 -11.89 8.53
C ARG A 103 -10.24 -10.42 8.14
N TYR A 104 -9.35 -10.20 7.17
CA TYR A 104 -8.98 -8.87 6.66
C TYR A 104 -9.40 -8.68 5.19
N VAL A 105 -10.10 -9.65 4.60
CA VAL A 105 -10.58 -9.57 3.22
C VAL A 105 -12.09 -9.37 3.25
N LEU A 106 -12.55 -8.34 2.57
CA LEU A 106 -13.98 -8.12 2.35
C LEU A 106 -14.48 -9.07 1.26
N ALA A 107 -15.36 -10.00 1.63
CA ALA A 107 -15.91 -10.98 0.70
C ALA A 107 -16.71 -10.34 -0.46
N ASN A 108 -17.34 -9.19 -0.21
CA ASN A 108 -18.03 -8.44 -1.25
C ASN A 108 -17.70 -6.93 -1.17
N PRO A 109 -16.72 -6.46 -1.96
CA PRO A 109 -16.29 -5.06 -1.91
C PRO A 109 -17.34 -4.09 -2.47
N ALA A 110 -18.30 -4.57 -3.28
CA ALA A 110 -19.30 -3.72 -3.92
C ALA A 110 -20.32 -3.13 -2.94
N PHE A 111 -20.62 -3.84 -1.84
CA PHE A 111 -21.56 -3.40 -0.80
C PHE A 111 -20.87 -2.90 0.47
N ALA A 112 -19.54 -2.91 0.52
CA ALA A 112 -18.78 -2.43 1.66
C ALA A 112 -18.73 -0.90 1.67
N ASP A 113 -18.99 -0.30 2.84
CA ASP A 113 -18.80 1.14 3.05
C ASP A 113 -17.31 1.51 3.07
N ASP A 114 -17.01 2.79 2.88
CA ASP A 114 -15.61 3.27 2.84
C ASP A 114 -14.88 2.99 4.16
N LYS A 115 -15.63 2.97 5.27
CA LYS A 115 -15.08 2.64 6.58
C LYS A 115 -14.68 1.16 6.68
N ALA A 116 -15.47 0.23 6.14
CA ALA A 116 -15.09 -1.18 6.05
C ALA A 116 -13.92 -1.38 5.09
N ARG A 117 -13.85 -0.64 3.98
CA ARG A 117 -12.72 -0.71 3.03
C ARG A 117 -11.41 -0.22 3.64
N ALA A 118 -11.48 0.73 4.57
CA ALA A 118 -10.32 1.29 5.25
C ALA A 118 -9.85 0.47 6.47
N LYS A 119 -10.65 -0.49 6.95
CA LYS A 119 -10.39 -1.28 8.16
C LYS A 119 -9.67 -2.58 7.85
#